data_AF-A0A9X4CFB3-F1
#
_entry.id   AF-A0A9X4CFB3-F1
#
_cell.length_a   1.000
_cell.length_b   1.000
_cell.length_c   1.000
_cell.angle_alpha   90.00
_cell.angle_beta   90.00
_cell.angle_gamma   90.00
#
_symmetry.space_group_name_H-M   'P 1'
#
loop_
_entity.id
_entity.type
_entity.pdbx_description
1 polymer ?
#
loop_
_entity_poly.entity_id
_entity_poly.type
_entity_poly.pdbx_seq_one_letter_code
_entity_poly.pdbx_strand_id
1 'polypeptide(L)'
;MAIYWCESKVHKDLDRALSEAFDGLKPFLLSAGAGDSDKRRELALLDHYMDLADSELQKLILDSINPHSAAFNRVSWRGICLVGFDYEYPQKPNQVRQDEFTAKVKAVFPQWCQMAKSRATNRGIESFEIHILYVPFGFCDDFRSAMKKSLGLSA
;
A
#
# COMPACT_ATOMS: atom_id res chain seq x y z
N MET A 1 3.27 18.05 7.49
CA MET A 1 3.96 16.75 7.47
C MET A 1 3.01 15.72 6.87
N ALA A 2 3.52 14.76 6.08
CA ALA A 2 2.70 13.69 5.50
C ALA A 2 3.07 12.36 6.14
N ILE A 3 2.07 11.58 6.55
CA ILE A 3 2.25 10.22 7.07
C ILE A 3 1.58 9.25 6.10
N TYR A 4 2.35 8.26 5.64
CA TYR A 4 1.89 7.24 4.71
C TYR A 4 1.63 5.94 5.45
N TRP A 5 0.40 5.43 5.30
CA TRP A 5 0.08 4.05 5.63
C TRP A 5 0.40 3.16 4.44
N CYS A 6 1.13 2.09 4.69
CA CYS A 6 1.70 1.25 3.64
C CYS A 6 0.97 -0.10 3.60
N GLU A 7 0.51 -0.49 2.42
CA GLU A 7 -0.03 -1.81 2.16
C GLU A 7 0.72 -2.50 1.03
N SER A 8 0.87 -3.82 1.11
CA SER A 8 1.50 -4.63 0.07
C SER A 8 0.68 -5.89 -0.15
N LYS A 9 0.10 -6.03 -1.34
CA LYS A 9 -0.72 -7.17 -1.72
C LYS A 9 -0.26 -7.72 -3.05
N VAL A 10 -0.02 -9.03 -3.06
CA VAL A 10 0.35 -9.79 -4.26
C VAL A 10 -0.69 -10.87 -4.43
N HIS A 11 -1.48 -10.81 -5.49
CA HIS A 11 -2.52 -11.79 -5.83
C HIS A 11 -2.54 -12.01 -7.33
N LYS A 12 -2.84 -13.24 -7.78
CA LYS A 12 -3.01 -13.54 -9.20
C LYS A 12 -3.87 -12.52 -9.96
N ASP A 13 -4.96 -12.06 -9.35
CA ASP A 13 -5.87 -11.09 -9.95
C ASP A 13 -5.65 -9.67 -9.42
N LEU A 14 -5.60 -8.69 -10.34
CA LEU A 14 -5.41 -7.27 -10.01
C LEU A 14 -6.55 -6.71 -9.16
N ASP A 15 -7.79 -7.09 -9.46
CA ASP A 15 -8.96 -6.57 -8.73
C ASP A 15 -8.92 -6.98 -7.26
N ARG A 16 -8.55 -8.24 -7.02
CA ARG A 16 -8.34 -8.77 -5.68
C ARG A 16 -7.19 -8.06 -4.97
N ALA A 17 -6.05 -7.88 -5.63
CA ALA A 17 -4.90 -7.21 -5.03
C ALA A 17 -5.21 -5.75 -4.63
N LEU A 18 -5.88 -5.00 -5.52
CA LEU A 18 -6.35 -3.64 -5.23
C LEU A 18 -7.37 -3.60 -4.09
N SER A 19 -8.35 -4.52 -4.13
CA SER A 19 -9.42 -4.56 -3.13
C SER A 19 -8.85 -4.83 -1.74
N GLU A 20 -8.04 -5.88 -1.58
CA GLU A 20 -7.43 -6.21 -0.29
C GLU A 20 -6.47 -5.10 0.20
N ALA A 21 -5.78 -4.40 -0.70
CA ALA A 21 -4.89 -3.30 -0.32
C ALA A 21 -5.69 -2.11 0.22
N PHE A 22 -6.78 -1.76 -0.45
CA PHE A 22 -7.62 -0.64 -0.01
C PHE A 22 -8.46 -0.98 1.21
N ASP A 23 -8.88 -2.23 1.38
CA ASP A 23 -9.52 -2.71 2.61
C ASP A 23 -8.57 -2.59 3.81
N GLY A 24 -7.28 -2.90 3.62
CA GLY A 24 -6.25 -2.68 4.64
C GLY A 24 -5.99 -1.20 4.96
N LEU A 25 -5.96 -0.32 3.96
CA LEU A 25 -5.76 1.12 4.17
C LEU A 25 -6.96 1.83 4.80
N LYS A 26 -8.18 1.41 4.46
CA LYS A 26 -9.43 2.07 4.84
C LYS A 26 -9.53 2.43 6.32
N PRO A 27 -9.31 1.50 7.29
CA PRO A 27 -9.40 1.86 8.72
C PRO A 27 -8.39 2.93 9.13
N PHE A 28 -7.20 2.98 8.53
CA PHE A 28 -6.19 3.96 8.89
C PHE A 28 -6.44 5.36 8.30
N LEU A 29 -7.02 5.43 7.11
CA LEU A 29 -7.36 6.68 6.43
C LEU A 29 -8.63 7.31 7.00
N LEU A 30 -9.71 6.53 7.13
CA LEU A 30 -11.02 7.04 7.57
C LEU A 30 -11.09 7.31 9.07
N SER A 31 -10.41 6.51 9.89
CA SER A 31 -10.47 6.64 11.36
C SER A 31 -9.49 7.69 11.90
N ALA A 32 -9.12 8.72 11.13
CA ALA A 32 -8.39 9.88 11.63
C ALA A 32 -9.28 10.68 12.61
N GLY A 33 -9.23 10.29 13.89
CA GLY A 33 -9.93 10.95 14.99
C GLY A 33 -11.13 10.20 15.57
N ALA A 34 -11.57 9.09 14.96
CA ALA A 34 -12.63 8.23 15.51
C ALA A 34 -12.00 6.98 16.12
N GLY A 35 -12.35 6.70 17.38
CA GLY A 35 -11.74 5.69 18.23
C GLY A 35 -11.88 4.24 17.76
N ASP A 36 -11.15 3.87 16.71
CA ASP A 36 -10.99 2.49 16.26
C ASP A 36 -9.76 1.85 16.94
N SER A 37 -9.82 0.54 17.23
CA SER A 37 -8.79 -0.17 18.00
C SER A 37 -7.46 -0.25 17.27
N ASP A 38 -7.51 -0.41 15.94
CA ASP A 38 -6.35 -0.81 15.16
C ASP A 38 -5.39 0.36 14.93
N LYS A 39 -5.91 1.52 14.53
CA LYS A 39 -5.09 2.74 14.40
C LYS A 39 -4.49 3.18 15.73
N ARG A 40 -5.24 3.12 16.83
CA ARG A 40 -4.72 3.48 18.17
C ARG A 40 -3.62 2.53 18.62
N ARG A 41 -3.77 1.24 18.36
CA ARG A 41 -2.72 0.25 18.63
C ARG A 41 -1.47 0.54 17.81
N GLU A 42 -1.60 0.78 16.51
CA GLU A 42 -0.45 1.08 15.64
C GLU A 42 0.25 2.38 16.07
N LEU A 43 -0.50 3.44 16.39
CA LEU A 43 0.08 4.67 16.91
C LEU A 43 0.78 4.48 18.26
N ALA A 44 0.24 3.63 19.14
CA ALA A 44 0.91 3.28 20.40
C ALA A 44 2.19 2.46 20.18
N LEU A 45 2.20 1.56 19.18
CA LEU A 45 3.42 0.83 18.80
C LEU A 45 4.49 1.79 18.27
N LEU A 46 4.10 2.77 17.45
CA LEU A 46 5.00 3.83 16.99
C LEU A 46 5.50 4.68 18.16
N ASP A 47 4.65 5.06 19.11
CA ASP A 47 5.06 5.82 20.29
C ASP A 47 6.12 5.08 21.13
N HIS A 48 5.93 3.78 21.35
CA HIS A 48 6.79 2.99 22.23
C HIS A 48 8.04 2.41 21.57
N TYR A 49 8.02 2.12 20.27
CA TYR A 49 9.09 1.37 19.59
C TYR A 49 9.74 2.10 18.42
N MET A 50 9.37 3.36 18.16
CA MET A 50 10.04 4.15 17.14
C MET A 50 11.46 4.51 17.60
N ASP A 51 12.43 3.86 16.97
CA ASP A 51 13.85 4.21 17.08
C ASP A 51 14.29 4.84 15.75
N LEU A 52 14.04 6.14 15.66
CA LEU A 52 14.68 6.96 14.63
C LEU A 52 15.94 7.49 15.29
N ALA A 53 17.10 7.24 14.70
CA ALA A 53 18.40 7.72 15.17
C ALA A 53 18.55 9.28 15.15
N ASP A 54 17.43 9.98 15.16
CA ASP A 54 17.21 11.43 15.23
C ASP A 54 16.04 11.70 16.18
N SER A 55 16.36 12.25 17.36
CA SER A 55 15.40 12.52 18.42
C SER A 55 14.49 13.72 18.14
N GLU A 56 14.91 14.66 17.29
CA GLU A 56 14.09 15.79 16.88
C GLU A 56 13.00 15.33 15.92
N LEU A 57 13.38 14.50 14.94
CA LEU A 57 12.45 13.88 14.02
C LEU A 57 11.44 12.99 14.75
N GLN A 58 11.91 12.17 15.69
CA GLN A 58 11.04 11.32 16.51
C GLN A 58 10.01 12.17 17.25
N LYS A 59 10.44 13.22 17.97
CA LYS A 59 9.54 14.12 18.68
C LYS A 59 8.49 14.77 17.76
N LEU A 60 8.91 15.19 16.57
CA LEU A 60 8.00 15.81 15.60
C LEU A 60 6.95 14.83 15.07
N ILE A 61 7.33 13.57 14.86
CA ILE A 61 6.39 12.52 14.47
C ILE A 61 5.42 12.21 15.61
N LEU A 62 5.92 12.04 16.84
CA LEU A 62 5.09 11.78 18.02
C LEU A 62 4.07 12.90 18.27
N ASP A 63 4.50 14.16 18.19
CA ASP A 63 3.62 15.32 18.32
C ASP A 63 2.54 15.33 17.23
N SER A 64 2.90 14.92 16.02
CA SER A 64 1.97 14.88 14.89
C SER A 64 0.97 13.74 14.93
N ILE A 65 1.29 12.61 15.58
CA ILE A 65 0.35 11.49 15.73
C ILE A 65 -0.50 11.57 17.01
N ASN A 66 -0.18 12.50 17.92
CA ASN A 66 -0.93 12.73 19.16
C ASN A 66 -2.24 13.50 18.90
N PRO A 67 -3.43 12.90 19.10
CA PRO A 67 -4.71 13.57 18.86
C PRO A 67 -4.95 14.84 19.70
N HIS A 68 -4.22 15.00 20.79
CA HIS A 68 -4.31 16.19 21.67
C HIS A 68 -3.36 17.32 21.24
N SER A 69 -2.49 17.10 20.27
CA SER A 69 -1.59 18.12 19.75
C SER A 69 -2.22 18.96 18.64
N ALA A 70 -1.90 20.25 18.59
CA ALA A 70 -2.24 21.10 17.47
C ALA A 70 -1.59 20.65 16.15
N ALA A 71 -0.49 19.88 16.21
CA ALA A 71 0.19 19.33 15.04
C ALA A 71 -0.64 18.24 14.33
N PHE A 72 -1.49 17.51 15.05
CA PHE A 72 -2.32 16.43 14.52
C PHE A 72 -3.24 16.89 13.39
N ASN A 73 -3.87 18.05 13.57
CA ASN A 73 -4.75 18.65 12.55
C ASN A 73 -4.01 19.12 11.29
N ARG A 74 -2.67 19.19 11.33
CA ARG A 74 -1.82 19.58 10.20
C ARG A 74 -1.20 18.38 9.48
N VAL A 75 -1.51 17.16 9.92
CA VAL A 75 -1.02 15.93 9.29
C VAL A 75 -1.85 15.62 8.04
N SER A 76 -1.15 15.42 6.93
CA SER A 76 -1.73 14.84 5.73
C SER A 76 -1.60 13.32 5.81
N TRP A 77 -2.72 12.64 6.09
CA TRP A 77 -2.79 11.18 6.05
C TRP A 77 -2.88 10.70 4.62
N ARG A 78 -2.02 9.76 4.23
CA ARG A 78 -1.87 9.27 2.86
C ARG A 78 -1.72 7.76 2.82
N GLY A 79 -1.99 7.17 1.66
CA GLY A 79 -1.77 5.74 1.41
C GLY A 79 -0.63 5.52 0.44
N ILE A 80 0.09 4.40 0.60
CA ILE A 80 0.94 3.84 -0.43
C ILE A 80 0.68 2.34 -0.53
N CYS A 81 0.49 1.85 -1.76
CA CYS A 81 0.21 0.45 -2.03
C CYS A 81 1.22 -0.12 -3.02
N LEU A 82 1.81 -1.27 -2.68
CA LEU A 82 2.43 -2.16 -3.66
C LEU A 82 1.39 -3.21 -4.08
N VAL A 83 1.06 -3.23 -5.37
CA VAL A 83 0.00 -4.07 -5.93
C VAL A 83 0.62 -4.99 -6.98
N GLY A 84 0.88 -6.22 -6.56
CA GLY A 84 1.41 -7.29 -7.40
C GLY A 84 0.31 -8.16 -7.99
N PHE A 85 0.37 -8.44 -9.29
CA PHE A 85 -0.62 -9.28 -9.96
C PHE A 85 -0.08 -10.03 -11.16
N ASP A 86 -0.73 -11.13 -11.54
CA ASP A 86 -0.33 -11.85 -12.74
C ASP A 86 -0.75 -11.05 -13.98
N TYR A 87 0.21 -10.91 -14.86
CA TYR A 87 0.09 -10.31 -16.17
C TYR A 87 0.82 -11.21 -17.16
N GLU A 88 0.61 -11.01 -18.46
CA GLU A 88 1.32 -11.75 -19.49
C GLU A 88 2.79 -11.29 -19.55
N TYR A 89 3.59 -11.77 -18.59
CA TYR A 89 5.01 -11.50 -18.49
C TYR A 89 5.79 -12.49 -19.37
N PRO A 90 6.80 -12.03 -20.12
CA PRO A 90 7.64 -12.91 -20.93
C PRO A 90 8.28 -14.02 -20.09
N GLN A 91 8.09 -15.28 -20.48
CA GLN A 91 8.56 -16.45 -19.73
C GLN A 91 9.96 -16.90 -20.14
N LYS A 92 10.42 -16.44 -21.31
CA LYS A 92 11.75 -16.75 -21.85
C LYS A 92 12.57 -15.47 -22.06
N PRO A 93 13.90 -15.52 -21.89
CA PRO A 93 14.77 -14.43 -22.27
C PRO A 93 14.54 -14.02 -23.73
N ASN A 94 14.56 -12.72 -24.01
CA ASN A 94 14.43 -12.13 -25.36
C ASN A 94 13.13 -12.49 -26.12
N GLN A 95 12.09 -12.99 -25.45
CA GLN A 95 10.82 -13.34 -26.09
C GLN A 95 10.03 -12.11 -26.56
N VAL A 96 10.15 -10.99 -25.84
CA VAL A 96 9.51 -9.72 -26.17
C VAL A 96 10.55 -8.63 -25.94
N ARG A 97 10.65 -7.67 -26.85
CA ARG A 97 11.53 -6.52 -26.65
C ARG A 97 10.97 -5.62 -25.54
N GLN A 98 11.86 -5.00 -24.76
CA GLN A 98 11.46 -4.16 -23.63
C GLN A 98 10.51 -3.02 -24.03
N ASP A 99 10.74 -2.39 -25.19
CA ASP A 99 9.91 -1.32 -25.74
C ASP A 99 8.49 -1.80 -26.08
N GLU A 100 8.38 -2.98 -26.69
CA GLU A 100 7.10 -3.62 -27.00
C GLU A 100 6.31 -3.96 -25.73
N PHE A 101 6.96 -4.57 -24.73
CA PHE A 101 6.31 -4.88 -23.45
C PHE A 101 5.87 -3.61 -22.72
N THR A 102 6.73 -2.59 -22.71
CA THR A 102 6.41 -1.28 -22.11
C THR A 102 5.21 -0.63 -22.81
N ALA A 103 5.12 -0.72 -24.15
CA ALA A 103 3.98 -0.21 -24.90
C ALA A 103 2.68 -0.95 -24.56
N LYS A 104 2.74 -2.29 -24.42
CA LYS A 104 1.60 -3.11 -23.98
C LYS A 104 1.10 -2.71 -22.60
N VAL A 105 2.00 -2.59 -21.62
CA VAL A 105 1.66 -2.14 -20.26
C VAL A 105 1.06 -0.72 -20.28
N LYS A 106 1.67 0.21 -21.01
CA LYS A 106 1.15 1.58 -21.14
C LYS A 106 -0.25 1.64 -21.74
N ALA A 107 -0.58 0.74 -22.68
CA ALA A 107 -1.90 0.69 -23.30
C ALA A 107 -2.99 0.24 -22.32
N VAL A 108 -2.69 -0.68 -21.41
CA VAL A 108 -3.66 -1.19 -20.42
C VAL A 108 -3.68 -0.38 -19.11
N PHE A 109 -2.60 0.33 -18.80
CA PHE A 109 -2.45 1.10 -17.55
C PHE A 109 -3.64 2.02 -17.22
N PRO A 110 -4.24 2.77 -18.17
CA PRO A 110 -5.43 3.59 -17.88
C PRO A 110 -6.60 2.79 -17.31
N GLN A 111 -6.78 1.53 -17.73
CA GLN A 111 -7.83 0.65 -17.20
C GLN A 111 -7.54 0.29 -15.74
N TRP A 112 -6.29 0.01 -15.39
CA TRP A 112 -5.88 -0.26 -14.01
C TRP A 112 -6.12 0.96 -13.09
N CYS A 113 -5.83 2.17 -13.59
CA CYS A 113 -6.14 3.41 -12.89
C CYS A 113 -7.65 3.60 -12.67
N GLN A 114 -8.47 3.29 -13.69
CA GLN A 114 -9.93 3.35 -13.55
C GLN A 114 -10.45 2.35 -12.51
N MET A 115 -9.92 1.13 -12.50
CA MET A 115 -10.25 0.13 -11.49
C MET A 115 -9.91 0.64 -10.08
N ALA A 116 -8.70 1.14 -9.87
CA ALA A 116 -8.31 1.73 -8.58
C ALA A 116 -9.23 2.89 -8.18
N LYS A 117 -9.54 3.81 -9.11
CA LYS A 117 -10.46 4.93 -8.81
C LYS A 117 -11.84 4.43 -8.37
N SER A 118 -12.41 3.45 -9.07
CA SER A 118 -13.69 2.84 -8.70
C SER A 118 -13.61 2.19 -7.31
N ARG A 119 -12.53 1.44 -7.02
CA ARG A 119 -12.37 0.74 -5.74
C ARG A 119 -12.14 1.70 -4.57
N ALA A 120 -11.44 2.81 -4.78
CA ALA A 120 -11.27 3.86 -3.79
C ALA A 120 -12.61 4.55 -3.49
N THR A 121 -13.38 4.90 -4.52
CA THR A 121 -14.70 5.53 -4.40
C THR A 121 -15.68 4.64 -3.64
N ASN A 122 -15.72 3.34 -3.95
CA ASN A 122 -16.57 2.37 -3.26
C ASN A 122 -16.23 2.21 -1.77
N ARG A 123 -15.04 2.65 -1.34
CA ARG A 123 -14.57 2.59 0.05
C ARG A 123 -14.59 3.94 0.75
N GLY A 124 -14.92 5.03 0.06
CA GLY A 124 -14.93 6.39 0.59
C GLY A 124 -13.54 6.97 0.84
N ILE A 125 -12.50 6.43 0.19
CA ILE A 125 -11.10 6.85 0.37
C ILE A 125 -10.55 7.64 -0.83
N GLU A 126 -11.39 8.00 -1.79
CA GLU A 126 -11.02 8.71 -3.01
C GLU A 126 -10.54 10.16 -2.78
N SER A 127 -10.86 10.74 -1.63
CA SER A 127 -10.39 12.07 -1.23
C SER A 127 -8.97 12.07 -0.66
N PHE A 128 -8.41 10.90 -0.36
CA PHE A 128 -7.04 10.76 0.16
C PHE A 128 -6.04 10.65 -1.00
N GLU A 129 -4.84 11.19 -0.77
CA GLU A 129 -3.71 10.95 -1.67
C GLU A 129 -3.20 9.51 -1.45
N ILE A 130 -3.36 8.66 -2.47
CA ILE A 130 -2.93 7.26 -2.44
C ILE A 130 -2.01 7.00 -3.63
N HIS A 131 -0.79 6.57 -3.35
CA HIS A 131 0.20 6.21 -4.37
C HIS A 131 0.14 4.70 -4.59
N ILE A 132 0.03 4.27 -5.86
CA ILE A 132 -0.07 2.84 -6.19
C ILE A 132 1.10 2.46 -7.08
N LEU A 133 1.91 1.53 -6.60
CA LEU A 133 3.00 0.90 -7.32
C LEU A 133 2.48 -0.42 -7.91
N TYR A 134 2.08 -0.38 -9.18
CA TYR A 134 1.66 -1.57 -9.91
C TYR A 134 2.88 -2.40 -10.31
N VAL A 135 2.88 -3.67 -9.93
CA VAL A 135 3.94 -4.62 -10.25
C VAL A 135 3.34 -5.80 -11.00
N PRO A 136 3.27 -5.72 -12.35
CA PRO A 136 2.83 -6.85 -13.16
C PRO A 136 3.88 -7.97 -13.12
N PHE A 137 3.52 -9.08 -12.49
CA PHE A 137 4.27 -10.33 -12.42
C PHE A 137 3.73 -11.33 -13.45
N GLY A 138 4.16 -12.59 -13.37
CA GLY A 138 3.51 -13.72 -14.05
C GLY A 138 3.59 -15.02 -13.25
N PHE A 139 3.77 -14.90 -11.93
CA PHE A 139 4.07 -16.01 -11.01
C PHE A 139 3.73 -15.65 -9.55
N CYS A 140 2.63 -14.92 -9.33
CA CYS A 140 2.25 -14.44 -7.99
C CYS A 140 2.14 -15.56 -6.94
N ASP A 141 1.55 -16.70 -7.30
CA ASP A 141 1.36 -17.82 -6.37
C ASP A 141 2.69 -18.48 -5.97
N ASP A 142 3.61 -18.63 -6.93
CA ASP A 142 4.95 -19.15 -6.68
C ASP A 142 5.75 -18.18 -5.81
N PHE A 143 5.67 -16.88 -6.09
CA PHE A 143 6.30 -15.84 -5.27
C PHE A 143 5.80 -15.89 -3.83
N ARG A 144 4.48 -15.95 -3.63
CA ARG A 144 3.88 -16.03 -2.28
C ARG A 144 4.31 -17.30 -1.56
N SER A 145 4.35 -18.44 -2.26
CA SER A 145 4.77 -19.71 -1.68
C SER A 145 6.24 -19.68 -1.27
N ALA A 146 7.11 -19.13 -2.12
CA ALA A 146 8.52 -18.93 -1.80
C ALA A 146 8.72 -17.99 -0.61
N MET A 147 7.98 -16.89 -0.53
CA MET A 147 8.01 -15.96 0.60
C MET A 147 7.51 -16.60 1.89
N LYS A 148 6.42 -17.37 1.87
CA LYS A 148 5.96 -18.09 3.06
C LYS A 148 6.99 -19.11 3.53
N LYS A 149 7.66 -19.80 2.60
CA LYS A 149 8.73 -20.75 2.93
C LYS A 149 9.95 -20.04 3.54
N SER A 150 10.38 -18.91 3.00
CA SER A 150 11.51 -18.14 3.55
C SER A 150 11.22 -17.57 4.94
N LEU A 151 9.95 -17.25 5.21
CA LEU A 151 9.47 -16.80 6.53
C LEU A 151 9.19 -17.96 7.51
N GLY A 152 9.40 -19.22 7.12
CA GLY A 152 9.14 -20.39 7.98
C GLY A 152 7.67 -20.70 8.23
N LEU A 153 6.76 -20.18 7.40
CA LEU A 153 5.31 -20.33 7.52
C LEU A 153 4.74 -21.52 6.71
N SER A 154 5.60 -22.30 6.05
CA SER A 154 5.22 -23.48 5.27
C SER A 154 6.10 -24.64 5.70
N ALA A 155 5.48 -25.72 6.19
CA ALA A 155 6.10 -27.03 6.33
C ALA A 155 6.19 -27.72 4.97
#